data_AF-A0A5J9UBM3-F1
#
_entry.id   AF-A0A5J9UBM3-F1
#
_cell.length_a   1.000
_cell.length_b   1.000
_cell.length_c   1.000
_cell.angle_alpha   90.00
_cell.angle_beta   90.00
_cell.angle_gamma   90.00
#
_symmetry.space_group_name_H-M   'P 1'
#
loop_
_entity.id
_entity.type
_entity.pdbx_description
1 polymer ?
#
loop_
_entity_poly.entity_id
_entity_poly.type
_entity_poly.pdbx_seq_one_letter_code
_entity_poly.pdbx_strand_id
1 'polypeptide(L)'
;MRRGGDRRLPKSSLASSSAAKATPAVEPICRNLDFAFNRRDSDANSLCRSRPSSSIGVGATPAAAVPKFSDRTTQATALQEVNAFLAPAVTLRPPLPADRDILVAFRLLLEHLDYPLQEEEVSFEDDLLYFLHMIRCPFKLNRSALKAPGTPLSWPAVLSVLHWLTLLARVSGDDDATSSAPFNDLTRYTTQGYSYFIMGDDDAVAALDNEYVNKARTHAEDAVEATRALQKEAHELEKRNKLTSGPSRREALVADKASLTEDVRKFDTLVKKWSAKVCKEEEASMNSQKELEVKLMDVQRLASENKDLLKKVEAQAVNVRDVERMHREVRLVEHDTANLENEKAVLEDKVWEVDAALGRKLEELDRIAEQCNQELKRYELMWCKISYNLFIR
;
A
#
# COMPACT_ATOMS: atom_id res chain seq x y z
N MET A 1 -69.73 -39.85 7.18
CA MET A 1 -68.91 -41.04 6.87
C MET A 1 -67.48 -40.55 6.60
N ARG A 2 -66.53 -40.86 7.49
CA ARG A 2 -65.33 -41.73 7.27
C ARG A 2 -64.52 -41.33 6.01
N ARG A 3 -63.20 -41.17 6.00
CA ARG A 3 -62.08 -41.47 6.93
C ARG A 3 -60.81 -40.85 6.30
N GLY A 4 -59.90 -40.25 7.07
CA GLY A 4 -58.52 -40.75 7.25
C GLY A 4 -57.51 -39.95 6.41
N GLY A 5 -56.54 -39.22 6.97
CA GLY A 5 -55.36 -39.72 7.70
C GLY A 5 -54.27 -40.03 6.66
N ASP A 6 -53.06 -39.46 6.69
CA ASP A 6 -52.15 -39.56 7.82
C ASP A 6 -50.99 -38.55 7.76
N ARG A 7 -50.55 -38.16 8.97
CA ARG A 7 -49.36 -37.36 9.28
C ARG A 7 -48.09 -38.23 9.17
N ARG A 8 -46.91 -37.61 9.01
CA ARG A 8 -45.65 -38.04 9.66
C ARG A 8 -44.49 -37.03 9.46
N LEU A 9 -44.25 -36.23 10.48
CA LEU A 9 -42.92 -35.94 11.04
C LEU A 9 -42.84 -36.71 12.38
N PRO A 10 -41.72 -36.77 13.16
CA PRO A 10 -40.32 -36.39 12.92
C PRO A 10 -39.32 -37.50 13.37
N LYS A 11 -38.01 -37.23 13.34
CA LYS A 11 -37.07 -37.76 14.35
C LYS A 11 -35.98 -36.74 14.68
N SER A 12 -36.09 -36.20 15.89
CA SER A 12 -35.01 -35.57 16.65
C SER A 12 -34.29 -36.64 17.46
N SER A 13 -32.98 -36.50 17.64
CA SER A 13 -32.26 -37.10 18.77
C SER A 13 -31.42 -36.01 19.46
N LEU A 14 -31.84 -35.72 20.69
CA LEU A 14 -31.12 -35.08 21.80
C LEU A 14 -29.83 -35.89 22.12
N ALA A 15 -28.77 -35.43 22.80
CA ALA A 15 -28.64 -34.39 23.84
C ALA A 15 -27.13 -34.00 23.99
N SER A 16 -26.80 -32.73 24.33
CA SER A 16 -26.20 -32.20 25.59
C SER A 16 -24.98 -32.96 26.17
N SER A 17 -23.86 -32.39 26.65
CA SER A 17 -23.57 -31.11 27.32
C SER A 17 -22.03 -30.96 27.51
N SER A 18 -21.56 -29.76 27.84
CA SER A 18 -20.38 -29.43 28.69
C SER A 18 -19.15 -28.75 28.04
N ALA A 19 -19.18 -27.41 28.10
CA ALA A 19 -18.15 -26.48 28.60
C ALA A 19 -16.64 -26.73 28.37
N ALA A 20 -15.95 -25.77 27.73
CA ALA A 20 -14.84 -24.99 28.32
C ALA A 20 -14.30 -23.90 27.36
N LYS A 21 -14.58 -22.65 27.74
CA LYS A 21 -13.79 -21.40 27.67
C LYS A 21 -12.37 -21.46 27.03
N ALA A 22 -12.12 -20.65 26.00
CA ALA A 22 -10.83 -19.98 25.75
C ALA A 22 -10.99 -18.79 24.79
N THR A 23 -10.52 -17.62 25.23
CA THR A 23 -10.49 -16.30 24.58
C THR A 23 -9.50 -16.25 23.40
N PRO A 24 -9.56 -15.22 22.54
CA PRO A 24 -8.36 -14.39 22.44
C PRO A 24 -8.63 -12.88 22.44
N ALA A 25 -7.62 -12.19 22.94
CA ALA A 25 -7.57 -10.77 23.27
C ALA A 25 -7.13 -9.89 22.09
N VAL A 26 -7.32 -8.60 22.32
CA VAL A 26 -7.20 -7.45 21.43
C VAL A 26 -5.82 -6.76 21.59
N GLU A 27 -5.34 -6.17 20.50
CA GLU A 27 -4.38 -5.02 20.38
C GLU A 27 -2.87 -5.22 20.65
N PRO A 28 -1.96 -4.27 20.28
CA PRO A 28 -2.17 -2.96 19.62
C PRO A 28 -1.19 -2.57 18.48
N ILE A 29 -1.51 -1.42 17.89
CA ILE A 29 -0.78 -0.51 16.99
C ILE A 29 0.44 0.14 17.69
N CYS A 30 1.55 0.36 16.97
CA CYS A 30 2.33 1.62 16.99
C CYS A 30 3.40 1.73 15.88
N ARG A 31 3.21 2.78 15.04
CA ARG A 31 4.16 3.78 14.51
C ARG A 31 5.65 3.44 14.37
N ASN A 32 6.21 3.69 13.18
CA ASN A 32 7.25 4.71 12.98
C ASN A 32 7.42 5.07 11.49
N LEU A 33 7.30 6.36 11.21
CA LEU A 33 7.80 7.08 10.04
C LEU A 33 9.12 7.72 10.47
N ASP A 34 10.20 7.54 9.70
CA ASP A 34 11.11 8.62 9.29
C ASP A 34 12.33 8.08 8.51
N PHE A 35 12.83 8.95 7.62
CA PHE A 35 13.96 8.85 6.67
C PHE A 35 13.63 8.20 5.30
N ALA A 36 13.28 8.96 4.27
CA ALA A 36 14.06 9.94 3.50
C ALA A 36 14.77 9.33 2.28
N PHE A 37 14.28 9.72 1.10
CA PHE A 37 14.97 9.86 -0.19
C PHE A 37 15.84 8.69 -0.69
N ASN A 38 15.29 7.88 -1.61
CA ASN A 38 15.90 7.79 -2.93
C ASN A 38 14.90 7.30 -3.99
N ARG A 39 14.51 8.23 -4.87
CA ARG A 39 13.84 7.96 -6.14
C ARG A 39 14.93 7.63 -7.14
N ARG A 40 15.00 6.40 -7.64
CA ARG A 40 15.49 6.13 -8.99
C ARG A 40 14.98 4.79 -9.49
N ASP A 41 14.17 4.89 -10.52
CA ASP A 41 13.60 3.80 -11.30
C ASP A 41 14.70 2.89 -11.87
N SER A 42 14.48 1.58 -11.83
CA SER A 42 14.93 0.61 -12.84
C SER A 42 14.19 -0.70 -12.61
N ASP A 43 12.96 -0.74 -13.11
CA ASP A 43 12.26 -1.99 -13.39
C ASP A 43 12.95 -2.67 -14.59
N ALA A 44 13.41 -3.91 -14.38
CA ALA A 44 13.35 -5.02 -15.35
C ALA A 44 14.32 -6.12 -14.94
N ASN A 45 13.95 -6.95 -13.97
CA ASN A 45 14.51 -8.30 -13.93
C ASN A 45 13.60 -9.26 -13.18
N SER A 46 12.75 -9.98 -13.92
CA SER A 46 12.32 -11.34 -13.58
C SER A 46 11.31 -11.82 -14.61
N LEU A 47 11.75 -12.48 -15.69
CA LEU A 47 11.00 -13.55 -16.37
C LEU A 47 12.01 -14.45 -17.14
N CYS A 48 11.84 -15.76 -16.98
CA CYS A 48 12.46 -16.89 -17.72
C CYS A 48 13.86 -17.35 -17.23
N ARG A 49 13.92 -18.38 -16.36
CA ARG A 49 14.02 -19.82 -16.68
C ARG A 49 15.40 -20.27 -17.21
N SER A 50 16.12 -20.95 -16.32
CA SER A 50 16.96 -22.15 -16.51
C SER A 50 17.51 -22.44 -17.92
N ARG A 51 18.79 -22.12 -18.13
CA ARG A 51 19.71 -22.81 -19.06
C ARG A 51 21.12 -22.78 -18.47
N PRO A 52 21.90 -23.88 -18.52
CA PRO A 52 23.32 -23.83 -18.18
C PRO A 52 24.06 -23.04 -19.27
N SER A 53 24.82 -22.03 -18.86
CA SER A 53 25.62 -21.19 -19.76
C SER A 53 26.80 -21.99 -20.31
N SER A 54 26.80 -22.20 -21.62
CA SER A 54 27.99 -22.43 -22.43
C SER A 54 27.96 -21.44 -23.59
N SER A 55 28.67 -20.32 -23.47
CA SER A 55 29.13 -19.59 -24.64
C SER A 55 30.43 -18.87 -24.33
N ILE A 56 31.44 -19.26 -25.09
CA ILE A 56 32.57 -18.46 -25.55
C ILE A 56 32.11 -17.01 -25.77
N GLY A 57 32.57 -16.14 -24.88
CA GLY A 57 32.41 -14.70 -24.99
C GLY A 57 33.60 -14.13 -25.74
N VAL A 58 33.33 -13.62 -26.94
CA VAL A 58 34.20 -12.74 -27.71
C VAL A 58 34.50 -11.50 -26.86
N GLY A 59 35.76 -11.36 -26.45
CA GLY A 59 36.22 -10.29 -25.57
C GLY A 59 37.38 -10.74 -24.67
N ALA A 60 38.39 -11.39 -25.24
CA ALA A 60 39.57 -11.80 -24.49
C ALA A 60 40.63 -10.70 -24.52
N THR A 61 40.83 -10.05 -23.38
CA THR A 61 42.07 -9.36 -23.03
C THR A 61 43.26 -10.35 -23.08
N PRO A 62 44.50 -9.92 -23.35
CA PRO A 62 45.63 -10.79 -23.68
C PRO A 62 46.21 -11.61 -22.50
N ALA A 63 45.42 -11.83 -21.44
CA ALA A 63 45.82 -12.57 -20.25
C ALA A 63 44.72 -13.52 -19.76
N ALA A 64 43.97 -14.15 -20.67
CA ALA A 64 43.25 -15.37 -20.34
C ALA A 64 44.29 -16.42 -19.90
N ALA A 65 44.15 -16.94 -18.68
CA ALA A 65 45.10 -17.87 -18.09
C ALA A 65 45.29 -19.07 -19.03
N VAL A 66 46.48 -19.18 -19.62
CA VAL A 66 46.91 -20.33 -20.43
C VAL A 66 46.53 -21.61 -19.67
N PRO A 67 45.71 -22.51 -20.24
CA PRO A 67 45.24 -23.69 -19.54
C PRO A 67 46.43 -24.48 -18.95
N LYS A 68 46.40 -24.72 -17.64
CA LYS A 68 47.42 -25.54 -16.99
C LYS A 68 47.03 -27.00 -17.16
N PHE A 69 47.76 -27.72 -18.00
CA PHE A 69 47.56 -29.15 -18.26
C PHE A 69 48.08 -30.06 -17.14
N SER A 70 48.15 -29.57 -15.90
CA SER A 70 48.64 -30.36 -14.75
C SER A 70 47.61 -31.37 -14.26
N ASP A 71 46.32 -31.09 -14.45
CA ASP A 71 45.22 -31.91 -13.94
C ASP A 71 44.77 -32.98 -14.95
N ARG A 72 44.42 -34.17 -14.45
CA ARG A 72 43.98 -35.30 -15.30
C ARG A 72 42.68 -35.04 -16.06
N THR A 73 41.78 -34.24 -15.49
CA THR A 73 40.48 -33.88 -16.08
C THR A 73 40.63 -32.93 -17.26
N THR A 74 41.52 -31.94 -17.16
CA THR A 74 41.82 -30.99 -18.25
C THR A 74 42.54 -31.69 -19.39
N GLN A 75 43.48 -32.58 -19.08
CA GLN A 75 44.12 -33.44 -20.08
C GLN A 75 43.10 -34.34 -20.81
N ALA A 76 42.16 -34.96 -20.09
CA ALA A 76 41.15 -35.82 -20.70
C ALA A 76 40.23 -35.05 -21.66
N THR A 77 39.80 -33.84 -21.28
CA THR A 77 38.93 -32.99 -22.10
C THR A 77 39.66 -32.51 -23.36
N ALA A 78 40.89 -32.02 -23.21
CA ALA A 78 41.69 -31.59 -24.36
C ALA A 78 42.02 -32.73 -25.32
N LEU A 79 42.30 -33.93 -24.80
CA LEU A 79 42.54 -35.12 -25.61
C LEU A 79 41.28 -35.54 -26.40
N GLN A 80 40.10 -35.42 -25.80
CA GLN A 80 38.83 -35.65 -26.52
C GLN A 80 38.67 -34.67 -27.68
N GLU A 81 38.99 -33.39 -27.49
CA GLU A 81 38.90 -32.40 -28.57
C GLU A 81 39.92 -32.65 -29.68
N VAL A 82 41.16 -32.97 -29.33
CA VAL A 82 42.19 -33.34 -30.32
C VAL A 82 41.75 -34.56 -31.12
N ASN A 83 41.26 -35.60 -30.45
CA ASN A 83 40.77 -36.81 -31.12
C ASN A 83 39.52 -36.55 -31.97
N ALA A 84 38.64 -35.64 -31.56
CA ALA A 84 37.46 -35.28 -32.34
C ALA A 84 37.83 -34.58 -33.65
N PHE A 85 38.92 -33.81 -33.67
CA PHE A 85 39.41 -33.15 -34.87
C PHE A 85 40.21 -34.08 -35.79
N LEU A 86 41.04 -34.96 -35.22
CA LEU A 86 41.93 -35.83 -35.99
C LEU A 86 41.28 -37.15 -36.44
N ALA A 87 40.09 -37.50 -35.93
CA ALA A 87 39.37 -38.69 -36.36
C ALA A 87 38.82 -38.53 -37.79
N PRO A 88 38.85 -39.58 -38.63
CA PRO A 88 39.29 -40.95 -38.34
C PRO A 88 40.79 -41.20 -38.59
N ALA A 89 41.58 -40.20 -38.99
CA ALA A 89 42.97 -40.37 -39.41
C ALA A 89 43.90 -40.84 -38.28
N VAL A 90 43.78 -40.27 -37.08
CA VAL A 90 44.51 -40.71 -35.88
C VAL A 90 43.63 -40.58 -34.64
N THR A 91 43.68 -41.58 -33.75
CA THR A 91 43.04 -41.53 -32.42
C THR A 91 44.07 -41.82 -31.33
N LEU A 92 44.38 -40.81 -30.52
CA LEU A 92 45.31 -40.91 -29.39
C LEU A 92 44.60 -41.56 -28.18
N ARG A 93 44.94 -42.81 -27.85
CA ARG A 93 44.25 -43.61 -26.81
C ARG A 93 44.81 -43.38 -25.38
N PRO A 94 43.96 -43.30 -24.34
CA PRO A 94 44.40 -43.28 -22.93
C PRO A 94 45.00 -44.63 -22.46
N PRO A 95 45.82 -44.67 -21.38
CA PRO A 95 46.13 -43.58 -20.46
C PRO A 95 47.23 -42.61 -20.96
N LEU A 96 48.11 -43.07 -21.85
CA LEU A 96 49.14 -42.29 -22.54
C LEU A 96 49.26 -42.84 -23.98
N PRO A 97 49.21 -42.01 -25.04
CA PRO A 97 49.28 -42.48 -26.42
C PRO A 97 50.68 -42.96 -26.82
N ALA A 98 50.77 -43.75 -27.89
CA ALA A 98 52.04 -44.19 -28.43
C ALA A 98 52.79 -43.03 -29.12
N ASP A 99 54.12 -43.00 -28.98
CA ASP A 99 54.96 -41.93 -29.53
C ASP A 99 54.77 -41.75 -31.04
N ARG A 100 54.64 -42.86 -31.77
CA ARG A 100 54.38 -42.85 -33.22
C ARG A 100 53.08 -42.10 -33.55
N ASP A 101 52.00 -42.39 -32.83
CA ASP A 101 50.68 -41.81 -33.09
C ASP A 101 50.67 -40.30 -32.78
N ILE A 102 51.40 -39.89 -31.74
CA ILE A 102 51.58 -38.48 -31.37
C ILE A 102 52.30 -37.71 -32.49
N LEU A 103 53.37 -38.28 -33.05
CA LEU A 103 54.11 -37.64 -34.14
C LEU A 103 53.28 -37.56 -35.43
N VAL A 104 52.46 -38.57 -35.72
CA VAL A 104 51.51 -38.51 -36.86
C VAL A 104 50.45 -37.44 -36.61
N ALA A 105 49.92 -37.32 -35.39
CA ALA A 105 48.98 -36.27 -35.03
C ALA A 105 49.56 -34.86 -35.27
N PHE A 106 50.83 -34.62 -34.90
CA PHE A 106 51.50 -33.36 -35.22
C PHE A 106 51.62 -33.12 -36.73
N ARG A 107 52.04 -34.13 -37.50
CA ARG A 107 52.15 -34.01 -38.97
C ARG A 107 50.82 -33.64 -39.62
N LEU A 108 49.74 -34.31 -39.23
CA LEU A 108 48.40 -34.01 -39.75
C LEU A 108 47.97 -32.59 -39.41
N LEU A 109 48.24 -32.10 -38.20
CA LEU A 109 47.93 -30.72 -37.82
C LEU A 109 48.75 -29.69 -38.61
N LEU A 110 50.02 -29.98 -38.90
CA LEU A 110 50.85 -29.09 -39.72
C LEU A 110 50.39 -29.06 -41.18
N GLU A 111 49.97 -30.20 -41.72
CA GLU A 111 49.38 -30.29 -43.06
C GLU A 111 48.08 -29.49 -43.16
N HIS A 112 47.20 -29.56 -42.15
CA HIS A 112 45.98 -28.73 -42.10
C HIS A 112 46.26 -27.23 -41.97
N LEU A 113 47.46 -26.85 -41.54
CA LEU A 113 47.91 -25.47 -41.44
C LEU A 113 48.76 -25.04 -42.65
N ASP A 114 48.75 -25.84 -43.73
CA ASP A 114 49.50 -25.62 -44.96
C ASP A 114 51.00 -25.39 -44.75
N TYR A 115 51.59 -26.00 -43.71
CA TYR A 115 53.03 -25.89 -43.45
C TYR A 115 53.80 -27.07 -44.05
N PRO A 116 54.61 -26.86 -45.12
CA PRO A 116 55.38 -27.93 -45.74
C PRO A 116 56.53 -28.35 -44.82
N LEU A 117 56.52 -29.61 -44.39
CA LEU A 117 57.65 -30.21 -43.68
C LEU A 117 58.81 -30.46 -44.65
N GLN A 118 60.05 -30.16 -44.24
CA GLN A 118 61.21 -30.45 -45.06
C GLN A 118 61.62 -31.91 -44.85
N GLU A 119 61.39 -32.76 -45.85
CA GLU A 119 61.52 -34.21 -45.67
C GLU A 119 62.98 -34.72 -45.63
N GLU A 120 63.98 -33.94 -46.07
CA GLU A 120 65.28 -34.51 -46.46
C GLU A 120 66.54 -34.02 -45.70
N GLU A 121 66.51 -32.94 -44.90
CA GLU A 121 67.74 -32.45 -44.22
C GLU A 121 67.61 -32.10 -42.74
N VAL A 122 66.42 -31.87 -42.19
CA VAL A 122 66.22 -31.43 -40.80
C VAL A 122 65.42 -32.45 -39.99
N SER A 123 65.78 -32.66 -38.72
CA SER A 123 65.02 -33.56 -37.85
C SER A 123 63.61 -32.99 -37.64
N PHE A 124 62.58 -33.82 -37.77
CA PHE A 124 61.17 -33.41 -37.60
C PHE A 124 60.95 -32.60 -36.30
N GLU A 125 61.65 -32.94 -35.23
CA GLU A 125 61.57 -32.22 -33.96
C GLU A 125 62.13 -30.80 -34.04
N ASP A 126 63.19 -30.56 -34.82
CA ASP A 126 63.75 -29.21 -35.01
C ASP A 126 62.81 -28.36 -35.89
N ASP A 127 62.25 -28.94 -36.95
CA ASP A 127 61.25 -28.27 -37.81
C ASP A 127 59.98 -27.92 -37.04
N LEU A 128 59.46 -28.84 -36.23
CA LEU A 128 58.30 -28.59 -35.38
C LEU A 128 58.59 -27.47 -34.38
N LEU A 129 59.75 -27.46 -33.73
CA LEU A 129 60.11 -26.40 -32.78
C LEU A 129 60.29 -25.04 -33.48
N TYR A 130 60.85 -25.01 -34.69
CA TYR A 130 60.96 -23.81 -35.51
C TYR A 130 59.58 -23.27 -35.88
N PHE A 131 58.69 -24.13 -36.37
CA PHE A 131 57.31 -23.78 -36.69
C PHE A 131 56.60 -23.19 -35.47
N LEU A 132 56.65 -23.88 -34.33
CA LEU A 132 56.03 -23.40 -33.08
C LEU A 132 56.57 -22.04 -32.62
N HIS A 133 57.85 -21.75 -32.88
CA HIS A 133 58.44 -20.44 -32.62
C HIS A 133 57.93 -19.37 -33.59
N MET A 134 57.85 -19.70 -34.88
CA MET A 134 57.35 -18.82 -35.94
C MET A 134 55.90 -18.38 -35.66
N ILE A 135 55.03 -19.33 -35.31
CA ILE A 135 53.62 -19.04 -34.98
C ILE A 135 53.40 -18.56 -33.55
N ARG A 136 54.48 -18.24 -32.82
CA ARG A 136 54.45 -17.69 -31.45
C ARG A 136 53.63 -18.56 -30.48
N CYS A 137 53.81 -19.87 -30.53
CA CYS A 137 53.09 -20.82 -29.67
C CYS A 137 53.24 -20.43 -28.18
N PRO A 138 52.12 -20.31 -27.43
CA PRO A 138 52.16 -19.88 -26.04
C PRO A 138 52.68 -20.95 -25.07
N PHE A 139 52.81 -22.20 -25.52
CA PHE A 139 53.26 -23.33 -24.72
C PHE A 139 54.72 -23.67 -25.01
N LYS A 140 55.51 -23.89 -23.95
CA LYS A 140 56.91 -24.30 -24.08
C LYS A 140 57.02 -25.80 -24.32
N LEU A 141 57.62 -26.18 -25.43
CA LEU A 141 57.95 -27.55 -25.77
C LEU A 141 59.46 -27.67 -25.98
N ASN A 142 60.08 -28.64 -25.33
CA ASN A 142 61.53 -28.85 -25.41
C ASN A 142 61.84 -30.07 -26.30
N ARG A 143 63.01 -30.05 -26.95
CA ARG A 143 63.50 -31.18 -27.77
C ARG A 143 63.50 -32.53 -27.04
N SER A 144 63.78 -32.55 -25.74
CA SER A 144 63.71 -33.78 -24.92
C SER A 144 62.31 -34.35 -24.77
N ALA A 145 61.27 -33.50 -24.72
CA ALA A 145 59.88 -33.93 -24.64
C ALA A 145 59.41 -34.58 -25.95
N LEU A 146 59.97 -34.18 -27.09
CA LEU A 146 59.65 -34.76 -28.40
C LEU A 146 60.36 -36.10 -28.68
N LYS A 147 61.45 -36.41 -27.96
CA LYS A 147 62.12 -37.72 -28.07
C LYS A 147 61.34 -38.86 -27.42
N ALA A 148 60.51 -38.56 -26.43
CA ALA A 148 59.68 -39.53 -25.72
C ALA A 148 58.33 -38.90 -25.32
N PRO A 149 57.49 -38.51 -26.30
CA PRO A 149 56.34 -37.64 -26.06
C PRO A 149 55.23 -38.27 -25.22
N GLY A 150 55.09 -39.60 -25.25
CA GLY A 150 54.11 -40.36 -24.48
C GLY A 150 54.49 -40.61 -23.01
N THR A 151 55.60 -40.06 -22.49
CA THR A 151 55.95 -40.25 -21.07
C THR A 151 55.10 -39.37 -20.14
N PRO A 152 54.79 -39.79 -18.89
CA PRO A 152 53.97 -39.01 -17.97
C PRO A 152 54.49 -37.59 -17.70
N LEU A 153 55.80 -37.37 -17.83
CA LEU A 153 56.45 -36.08 -17.59
C LEU A 153 56.35 -35.14 -18.79
N SER A 154 56.49 -35.66 -20.02
CA SER A 154 56.43 -34.88 -21.26
C SER A 154 55.00 -34.65 -21.74
N TRP A 155 54.11 -35.61 -21.47
CA TRP A 155 52.75 -35.64 -22.00
C TRP A 155 51.93 -34.35 -21.77
N PRO A 156 51.96 -33.73 -20.57
CA PRO A 156 51.24 -32.47 -20.34
C PRO A 156 51.68 -31.33 -21.28
N ALA A 157 52.98 -31.24 -21.58
CA ALA A 157 53.53 -30.20 -22.47
C ALA A 157 53.30 -30.53 -23.95
N VAL A 158 53.29 -31.82 -24.30
CA VAL A 158 52.99 -32.27 -25.66
C VAL A 158 51.51 -32.08 -25.99
N LEU A 159 50.63 -32.48 -25.08
CA LEU A 159 49.18 -32.35 -25.24
C LEU A 159 48.72 -30.90 -25.31
N SER A 160 49.35 -30.00 -24.55
CA SER A 160 49.01 -28.58 -24.60
C SER A 160 49.27 -27.98 -25.98
N VAL A 161 50.39 -28.34 -26.61
CA VAL A 161 50.73 -27.93 -27.98
C VAL A 161 49.79 -28.59 -28.99
N LEU A 162 49.53 -29.91 -28.90
CA LEU A 162 48.59 -30.60 -29.79
C LEU A 162 47.19 -29.97 -29.76
N HIS A 163 46.68 -29.70 -28.55
CA HIS A 163 45.38 -29.08 -28.37
C HIS A 163 45.34 -27.65 -28.91
N TRP A 164 46.39 -26.87 -28.66
CA TRP A 164 46.47 -25.52 -29.20
C TRP A 164 46.55 -25.48 -30.73
N LEU A 165 47.36 -26.35 -31.35
CA LEU A 165 47.41 -26.50 -32.80
C LEU A 165 46.07 -26.96 -33.38
N THR A 166 45.35 -27.83 -32.67
CA THR A 166 43.99 -28.24 -33.05
C THR A 166 43.02 -27.06 -33.05
N LEU A 167 43.07 -26.19 -32.03
CA LEU A 167 42.23 -24.99 -31.99
C LEU A 167 42.61 -24.01 -33.11
N LEU A 168 43.90 -23.86 -33.40
CA LEU A 168 44.38 -23.01 -34.48
C LEU A 168 43.90 -23.51 -35.85
N ALA A 169 44.01 -24.81 -36.11
CA ALA A 169 43.56 -25.44 -37.35
C ALA A 169 42.03 -25.34 -37.56
N ARG A 170 41.24 -25.37 -36.47
CA ARG A 170 39.79 -25.13 -36.55
C ARG A 170 39.46 -23.70 -36.95
N VAL A 171 40.19 -22.72 -36.44
CA VAL A 171 39.95 -21.30 -36.76
C VAL A 171 40.37 -20.99 -38.19
N SER A 172 41.48 -21.54 -38.68
CA SER A 172 41.92 -21.34 -40.06
C SER A 172 41.03 -22.05 -41.09
N GLY A 173 40.35 -23.15 -40.71
CA GLY A 173 39.42 -23.85 -41.60
C GLY A 173 38.01 -23.24 -41.69
N ASP A 174 37.65 -22.28 -40.83
CA ASP A 174 36.31 -21.69 -40.75
C ASP A 174 36.11 -20.48 -41.69
N ASP A 175 37.08 -20.22 -42.58
CA ASP A 175 37.06 -19.13 -43.56
C ASP A 175 35.93 -19.25 -44.61
N ASP A 176 35.15 -20.34 -44.60
CA ASP A 176 34.12 -20.60 -45.62
C ASP A 176 32.67 -20.27 -45.18
N ALA A 177 32.42 -19.70 -44.00
CA ALA A 177 31.03 -19.50 -43.54
C ALA A 177 30.65 -18.16 -42.89
N THR A 178 31.58 -17.30 -42.44
CA THR A 178 31.17 -16.09 -41.70
C THR A 178 31.90 -14.78 -42.03
N SER A 179 32.82 -14.76 -43.00
CA SER A 179 33.51 -13.53 -43.41
C SER A 179 33.50 -13.28 -44.93
N SER A 180 32.48 -13.77 -45.65
CA SER A 180 32.10 -13.14 -46.91
C SER A 180 31.48 -11.76 -46.61
N ALA A 181 32.32 -10.82 -46.15
CA ALA A 181 32.26 -9.49 -46.75
C ALA A 181 32.20 -9.77 -48.25
N PRO A 182 31.18 -9.27 -48.98
CA PRO A 182 31.02 -9.61 -50.37
C PRO A 182 32.38 -9.34 -50.99
N PHE A 183 33.05 -10.39 -51.47
CA PHE A 183 34.23 -10.20 -52.28
C PHE A 183 33.68 -9.36 -53.42
N ASN A 184 33.92 -8.04 -53.33
CA ASN A 184 33.04 -7.01 -53.87
C ASN A 184 32.85 -7.38 -55.33
N ASP A 185 31.62 -7.45 -55.82
CA ASP A 185 31.36 -7.90 -57.20
C ASP A 185 32.23 -7.11 -58.19
N LEU A 186 32.48 -5.83 -57.86
CA LEU A 186 33.47 -4.97 -58.49
C LEU A 186 34.92 -5.47 -58.36
N THR A 187 35.37 -5.91 -57.18
CA THR A 187 36.70 -6.51 -56.98
C THR A 187 36.85 -7.79 -57.80
N ARG A 188 35.84 -8.66 -57.87
CA ARG A 188 35.88 -9.87 -58.72
C ARG A 188 35.99 -9.52 -60.20
N TYR A 189 35.16 -8.59 -60.67
CA TYR A 189 35.23 -8.06 -62.02
C TYR A 189 36.61 -7.45 -62.33
N THR A 190 37.14 -6.65 -61.40
CA THR A 190 38.43 -5.97 -61.56
C THR A 190 39.59 -6.97 -61.59
N THR A 191 39.60 -7.98 -60.72
CA THR A 191 40.68 -8.98 -60.68
C THR A 191 40.65 -9.90 -61.90
N GLN A 192 39.47 -10.32 -62.35
CA GLN A 192 39.32 -11.13 -63.55
C GLN A 192 39.67 -10.34 -64.81
N GLY A 193 39.19 -9.09 -64.92
CA GLY A 193 39.51 -8.21 -66.04
C GLY A 193 41.02 -7.91 -66.13
N TYR A 194 41.66 -7.65 -64.99
CA TYR A 194 43.10 -7.46 -64.94
C TYR A 194 43.88 -8.75 -65.32
N SER A 195 43.38 -9.92 -64.94
CA SER A 195 43.96 -11.20 -65.36
C SER A 195 43.90 -11.38 -66.87
N TYR A 196 42.75 -11.12 -67.51
CA TYR A 196 42.60 -11.21 -68.96
C TYR A 196 43.46 -10.17 -69.71
N PHE A 197 43.57 -8.96 -69.16
CA PHE A 197 44.46 -7.93 -69.69
C PHE A 197 45.94 -8.36 -69.69
N ILE A 198 46.44 -8.94 -68.60
CA ILE A 198 47.83 -9.45 -68.54
C ILE A 198 48.05 -10.58 -69.57
N MET A 199 47.04 -11.41 -69.79
CA MET A 199 47.09 -12.50 -70.77
C MET A 199 46.92 -12.04 -72.23
N GLY A 200 46.53 -10.77 -72.46
CA GLY A 200 46.28 -10.21 -73.79
C GLY A 200 45.02 -10.77 -74.48
N ASP A 201 44.05 -11.24 -73.70
CA ASP A 201 42.80 -11.82 -74.20
C ASP A 201 41.69 -10.76 -74.21
N ASP A 202 41.67 -9.94 -75.26
CA ASP A 202 40.71 -8.83 -75.41
C ASP A 202 39.26 -9.33 -75.58
N ASP A 203 39.05 -10.50 -76.18
CA ASP A 203 37.73 -11.11 -76.36
C ASP A 203 37.12 -11.53 -75.01
N ALA A 204 37.94 -12.10 -74.11
CA ALA A 204 37.51 -12.44 -72.76
C ALA A 204 37.18 -11.21 -71.91
N VAL A 205 37.90 -10.09 -72.07
CA VAL A 205 37.57 -8.81 -71.41
C VAL A 205 36.20 -8.31 -71.89
N ALA A 206 35.97 -8.30 -73.21
CA ALA A 206 34.69 -7.85 -73.76
C ALA A 206 33.51 -8.74 -73.31
N ALA A 207 33.71 -10.05 -73.16
CA ALA A 207 32.71 -10.95 -72.62
C ALA A 207 32.40 -10.65 -71.14
N LEU A 208 33.44 -10.45 -70.33
CA LEU A 208 33.33 -10.10 -68.91
C LEU A 208 32.59 -8.77 -68.70
N ASP A 209 32.90 -7.74 -69.51
CA ASP A 209 32.24 -6.44 -69.48
C ASP A 209 30.74 -6.57 -69.77
N ASN A 210 30.39 -7.32 -70.82
CA ASN A 210 28.99 -7.56 -71.18
C ASN A 210 28.24 -8.31 -70.07
N GLU A 211 28.86 -9.33 -69.48
CA GLU A 211 28.26 -10.06 -68.35
C GLU A 211 28.02 -9.14 -67.15
N TYR A 212 29.01 -8.33 -66.79
CA TYR A 212 28.94 -7.41 -65.65
C TYR A 212 27.87 -6.33 -65.86
N VAL A 213 27.83 -5.71 -67.05
CA VAL A 213 26.79 -4.74 -67.41
C VAL A 213 25.40 -5.37 -67.39
N ASN A 214 25.26 -6.60 -67.90
CA ASN A 214 23.98 -7.31 -67.87
C ASN A 214 23.51 -7.59 -66.44
N LYS A 215 24.39 -8.06 -65.56
CA LYS A 215 24.11 -8.28 -64.13
C LYS A 215 23.71 -6.99 -63.42
N ALA A 216 24.44 -5.90 -63.67
CA ALA A 216 24.12 -4.60 -63.09
C ALA A 216 22.74 -4.09 -63.54
N ARG A 217 22.41 -4.29 -64.82
CA ARG A 217 21.10 -3.93 -65.38
C ARG A 217 19.97 -4.75 -64.74
N THR A 218 20.10 -6.08 -64.67
CA THR A 218 19.06 -6.92 -64.07
C THR A 218 18.82 -6.57 -62.60
N HIS A 219 19.90 -6.35 -61.84
CA HIS A 219 19.78 -5.92 -60.45
C HIS A 219 19.10 -4.54 -60.31
N ALA A 220 19.39 -3.61 -61.22
CA ALA A 220 18.72 -2.31 -61.25
C ALA A 220 17.22 -2.44 -61.57
N GLU A 221 16.85 -3.30 -62.52
CA GLU A 221 15.46 -3.58 -62.89
C GLU A 221 14.68 -4.21 -61.71
N ASP A 222 15.27 -5.22 -61.05
CA ASP A 222 14.69 -5.86 -59.86
C ASP A 222 14.48 -4.86 -58.71
N ALA A 223 15.47 -4.00 -58.45
CA ALA A 223 15.38 -2.98 -57.42
C ALA A 223 14.29 -1.93 -57.72
N VAL A 224 14.12 -1.56 -58.99
CA VAL A 224 13.04 -0.68 -59.45
C VAL A 224 11.68 -1.35 -59.25
N GLU A 225 11.54 -2.63 -59.58
CA GLU A 225 10.30 -3.37 -59.37
C GLU A 225 9.94 -3.51 -57.88
N ALA A 226 10.91 -3.86 -57.04
CA ALA A 226 10.73 -3.93 -55.59
C ALA A 226 10.31 -2.58 -55.00
N THR A 227 10.94 -1.49 -55.43
CA THR A 227 10.58 -0.13 -54.99
C THR A 227 9.16 0.24 -55.40
N ARG A 228 8.74 -0.10 -56.62
CA ARG A 228 7.37 0.11 -57.10
C ARG A 228 6.36 -0.71 -56.31
N ALA A 229 6.68 -1.96 -55.94
CA ALA A 229 5.82 -2.79 -55.12
C ALA A 229 5.64 -2.19 -53.72
N LEU A 230 6.73 -1.78 -53.07
CA LEU A 230 6.69 -1.12 -51.77
C LEU A 230 5.94 0.21 -51.79
N GLN A 231 6.08 1.01 -52.85
CA GLN A 231 5.31 2.24 -53.02
C GLN A 231 3.80 1.98 -53.11
N LYS A 232 3.38 0.93 -53.83
CA LYS A 232 1.97 0.52 -53.90
C LYS A 232 1.45 0.08 -52.54
N GLU A 233 2.22 -0.73 -51.82
CA GLU A 233 1.86 -1.16 -50.46
C GLU A 233 1.74 0.01 -49.50
N ALA A 234 2.71 0.94 -49.52
CA ALA A 234 2.70 2.15 -48.71
C ALA A 234 1.45 3.00 -48.99
N HIS A 235 1.09 3.18 -50.27
CA HIS A 235 -0.11 3.91 -50.66
C HIS A 235 -1.40 3.22 -50.17
N GLU A 236 -1.51 1.89 -50.29
CA GLU A 236 -2.66 1.13 -49.78
C GLU A 236 -2.75 1.19 -48.25
N LEU A 237 -1.62 1.12 -47.55
CA LEU A 237 -1.56 1.31 -46.11
C LEU A 237 -1.97 2.72 -45.70
N GLU A 238 -1.53 3.75 -46.43
CA GLU A 238 -1.92 5.13 -46.18
C GLU A 238 -3.41 5.34 -46.42
N LYS A 239 -3.98 4.77 -47.49
CA LYS A 239 -5.41 4.79 -47.76
C LYS A 239 -6.22 4.09 -46.67
N ARG A 240 -5.75 2.92 -46.22
CA ARG A 240 -6.34 2.19 -45.08
C ARG A 240 -6.25 3.03 -43.80
N ASN A 241 -5.11 3.67 -43.57
CA ASN A 241 -4.91 4.53 -42.41
C ASN A 241 -5.89 5.72 -42.44
N LYS A 242 -6.02 6.41 -43.58
CA LYS A 242 -6.98 7.51 -43.81
C LYS A 242 -8.44 7.07 -43.59
N LEU A 243 -8.81 5.87 -44.01
CA LEU A 243 -10.13 5.28 -43.76
C LEU A 243 -10.36 4.99 -42.26
N THR A 244 -9.29 4.71 -41.51
CA THR A 244 -9.34 4.47 -40.05
C THR A 244 -9.09 5.72 -39.20
N SER A 245 -8.58 6.81 -39.80
CA SER A 245 -8.15 8.03 -39.10
C SER A 245 -9.21 9.14 -39.05
N GLY A 246 -10.48 8.82 -39.31
CA GLY A 246 -11.57 9.72 -38.89
C GLY A 246 -11.60 9.85 -37.35
N PRO A 247 -12.25 10.89 -36.79
CA PRO A 247 -12.46 10.98 -35.34
C PRO A 247 -13.10 9.68 -34.88
N SER A 248 -12.27 8.87 -34.24
CA SER A 248 -12.51 7.44 -34.20
C SER A 248 -13.78 7.19 -33.38
N ARG A 249 -14.52 6.13 -33.65
CA ARG A 249 -15.49 5.57 -32.69
C ARG A 249 -14.92 5.55 -31.27
N ARG A 250 -13.60 5.38 -31.13
CA ARG A 250 -12.85 5.54 -29.89
C ARG A 250 -12.93 6.94 -29.27
N GLU A 251 -12.77 8.01 -30.03
CA GLU A 251 -12.85 9.38 -29.50
C GLU A 251 -14.26 9.73 -29.05
N ALA A 252 -15.29 9.34 -29.82
CA ALA A 252 -16.69 9.46 -29.39
C ALA A 252 -16.94 8.69 -28.08
N LEU A 253 -16.49 7.44 -28.00
CA LEU A 253 -16.59 6.64 -26.77
C LEU A 253 -15.78 7.21 -25.60
N VAL A 254 -14.66 7.90 -25.85
CA VAL A 254 -13.88 8.59 -24.81
C VAL A 254 -14.62 9.83 -24.31
N ALA A 255 -15.24 10.60 -25.19
CA ALA A 255 -16.09 11.73 -24.82
C ALA A 255 -17.32 11.28 -24.01
N ASP A 256 -18.00 10.22 -24.46
CA ASP A 256 -19.13 9.62 -23.75
C ASP A 256 -18.72 9.04 -22.38
N LYS A 257 -17.55 8.39 -22.31
CA LYS A 257 -17.01 7.94 -21.02
C LYS A 257 -16.75 9.13 -20.10
N ALA A 258 -16.19 10.22 -20.61
CA ALA A 258 -15.90 11.41 -19.81
C ALA A 258 -17.19 12.03 -19.25
N SER A 259 -18.23 12.20 -20.08
CA SER A 259 -19.53 12.73 -19.63
C SER A 259 -20.20 11.83 -18.59
N LEU A 260 -20.23 10.52 -18.82
CA LEU A 260 -20.78 9.56 -17.85
C LEU A 260 -20.01 9.57 -16.52
N THR A 261 -18.68 9.73 -16.55
CA THR A 261 -17.89 9.84 -15.31
C THR A 261 -18.18 11.12 -14.54
N GLU A 262 -18.51 12.21 -15.23
CA GLU A 262 -18.93 13.46 -14.59
C GLU A 262 -20.30 13.27 -13.91
N ASP A 263 -21.23 12.61 -14.59
CA ASP A 263 -22.56 12.36 -14.04
C ASP A 263 -22.52 11.40 -12.85
N VAL A 264 -21.69 10.35 -12.88
CA VAL A 264 -21.46 9.48 -11.71
C VAL A 264 -20.94 10.30 -10.52
N ARG A 265 -20.03 11.26 -10.74
CA ARG A 265 -19.56 12.14 -9.66
C ARG A 265 -20.69 13.02 -9.12
N LYS A 266 -21.53 13.59 -9.99
CA LYS A 266 -22.71 14.38 -9.57
C LYS A 266 -23.66 13.52 -8.73
N PHE A 267 -23.98 12.31 -9.17
CA PHE A 267 -24.83 11.39 -8.40
C PHE A 267 -24.21 11.01 -7.06
N ASP A 268 -22.91 10.73 -7.00
CA ASP A 268 -22.23 10.44 -5.73
C ASP A 268 -22.32 11.63 -4.75
N THR A 269 -22.16 12.88 -5.24
CA THR A 269 -22.35 14.07 -4.38
C THR A 269 -23.78 14.21 -3.88
N LEU A 270 -24.79 13.91 -4.72
CA LEU A 270 -26.19 13.93 -4.31
C LEU A 270 -26.49 12.83 -3.31
N VAL A 271 -26.02 11.61 -3.55
CA VAL A 271 -26.19 10.46 -2.65
C VAL A 271 -25.59 10.77 -1.29
N LYS A 272 -24.36 11.33 -1.23
CA LYS A 272 -23.73 11.76 0.02
C LYS A 272 -24.52 12.84 0.76
N LYS A 273 -25.07 13.82 0.03
CA LYS A 273 -25.90 14.88 0.62
C LYS A 273 -27.19 14.32 1.20
N TRP A 274 -27.85 13.43 0.47
CA TRP A 274 -29.11 12.82 0.92
C TRP A 274 -28.90 11.79 2.03
N SER A 275 -27.84 11.00 1.99
CA SER A 275 -27.51 10.06 3.08
C SER A 275 -27.19 10.79 4.38
N ALA A 276 -26.44 11.90 4.31
CA ALA A 276 -26.20 12.75 5.48
C ALA A 276 -27.51 13.35 6.03
N LYS A 277 -28.43 13.75 5.15
CA LYS A 277 -29.75 14.26 5.56
C LYS A 277 -30.59 13.18 6.22
N VAL A 278 -30.63 11.98 5.64
CA VAL A 278 -31.34 10.81 6.21
C VAL A 278 -30.77 10.48 7.59
N CYS A 279 -29.45 10.38 7.72
CA CYS A 279 -28.80 10.08 8.99
C CYS A 279 -29.13 11.13 10.07
N LYS A 280 -29.12 12.43 9.72
CA LYS A 280 -29.52 13.50 10.65
C LYS A 280 -30.98 13.39 11.08
N GLU A 281 -31.88 13.07 10.16
CA GLU A 281 -33.31 12.92 10.47
C GLU A 281 -33.57 11.67 11.31
N GLU A 282 -32.87 10.57 11.02
CA GLU A 282 -32.89 9.33 11.81
C GLU A 282 -32.40 9.58 13.24
N GLU A 283 -31.31 10.32 13.42
CA GLU A 283 -30.82 10.71 14.75
C GLU A 283 -31.84 11.57 15.51
N ALA A 284 -32.47 12.55 14.83
CA ALA A 284 -33.51 13.38 15.44
C ALA A 284 -34.77 12.57 15.83
N SER A 285 -35.17 11.63 14.97
CA SER A 285 -36.28 10.71 15.25
C SER A 285 -35.96 9.79 16.43
N MET A 286 -34.75 9.23 16.48
CA MET A 286 -34.29 8.39 17.59
C MET A 286 -34.26 9.17 18.92
N ASN A 287 -33.82 10.43 18.90
CA ASN A 287 -33.84 11.28 20.10
C ASN A 287 -35.27 11.57 20.55
N SER A 288 -36.17 11.91 19.61
CA SER A 288 -37.58 12.14 19.90
C SER A 288 -38.26 10.89 20.47
N GLN A 289 -37.92 9.70 19.96
CA GLN A 289 -38.42 8.43 20.47
C GLN A 289 -37.95 8.15 21.91
N LYS A 290 -36.67 8.42 22.22
CA LYS A 290 -36.14 8.31 23.59
C LYS A 290 -36.82 9.30 24.54
N GLU A 291 -37.01 10.55 24.12
CA GLU A 291 -37.73 11.55 24.92
C GLU A 291 -39.20 11.13 25.17
N LEU A 292 -39.85 10.56 24.15
CA LEU A 292 -41.20 10.03 24.29
C LEU A 292 -41.25 8.88 25.28
N GLU A 293 -40.29 7.95 25.23
CA GLU A 293 -40.17 6.84 26.17
C GLU A 293 -40.00 7.33 27.62
N VAL A 294 -39.12 8.30 27.85
CA VAL A 294 -38.95 8.93 29.18
C VAL A 294 -40.26 9.55 29.66
N LYS A 295 -40.94 10.33 28.80
CA LYS A 295 -42.24 10.94 29.14
C LYS A 295 -43.32 9.91 29.45
N LEU A 296 -43.35 8.79 28.73
CA LEU A 296 -44.28 7.69 29.01
C LEU A 296 -44.01 7.04 30.37
N MET A 297 -42.74 6.82 30.72
CA MET A 297 -42.35 6.33 32.05
C MET A 297 -42.78 7.31 33.16
N ASP A 298 -42.58 8.61 32.95
CA ASP A 298 -43.03 9.64 33.90
C ASP A 298 -44.55 9.70 34.03
N VAL A 299 -45.31 9.60 32.94
CA VAL A 299 -46.78 9.53 33.00
C VAL A 299 -47.23 8.30 33.78
N GLN A 300 -46.61 7.15 33.56
CA GLN A 300 -46.92 5.93 34.31
C GLN A 300 -46.62 6.09 35.80
N ARG A 301 -45.48 6.68 36.15
CA ARG A 301 -45.10 7.01 37.52
C ARG A 301 -46.11 7.97 38.17
N LEU A 302 -46.41 9.09 37.53
CA LEU A 302 -47.38 10.08 38.02
C LEU A 302 -48.79 9.50 38.16
N ALA A 303 -49.20 8.60 37.26
CA ALA A 303 -50.49 7.90 37.37
C ALA A 303 -50.52 6.97 38.60
N SER A 304 -49.42 6.28 38.90
CA SER A 304 -49.30 5.46 40.11
C SER A 304 -49.32 6.32 41.38
N GLU A 305 -48.59 7.43 41.39
CA GLU A 305 -48.56 8.40 42.49
C GLU A 305 -49.95 9.01 42.73
N ASN A 306 -50.65 9.44 41.67
CA ASN A 306 -52.03 9.94 41.75
C ASN A 306 -52.99 8.88 42.29
N LYS A 307 -52.87 7.62 41.86
CA LYS A 307 -53.70 6.53 42.39
C LYS A 307 -53.48 6.33 43.88
N ASP A 308 -52.24 6.45 44.35
CA ASP A 308 -51.93 6.33 45.78
C ASP A 308 -52.35 7.56 46.59
N LEU A 309 -52.26 8.76 46.01
CA LEU A 309 -52.81 9.98 46.60
C LEU A 309 -54.34 9.91 46.72
N LEU A 310 -55.04 9.44 45.69
CA LEU A 310 -56.49 9.22 45.73
C LEU A 310 -56.89 8.27 46.85
N LYS A 311 -56.20 7.12 47.00
CA LYS A 311 -56.45 6.21 48.14
C LYS A 311 -56.22 6.89 49.49
N LYS A 312 -55.17 7.72 49.61
CA LYS A 312 -54.90 8.47 50.85
C LYS A 312 -56.01 9.48 51.15
N VAL A 313 -56.51 10.19 50.13
CA VAL A 313 -57.64 11.13 50.25
C VAL A 313 -58.93 10.40 50.60
N GLU A 314 -59.24 9.28 49.94
CA GLU A 314 -60.41 8.45 50.26
C GLU A 314 -60.35 7.88 51.70
N ALA A 315 -59.15 7.61 52.22
CA ALA A 315 -58.95 7.15 53.59
C ALA A 315 -59.03 8.29 54.64
N GLN A 316 -58.95 9.56 54.22
CA GLN A 316 -59.16 10.67 55.15
C GLN A 316 -60.64 10.72 55.56
N ALA A 317 -60.90 10.69 56.86
CA ALA A 317 -62.25 10.65 57.42
C ALA A 317 -63.04 11.97 57.29
N VAL A 318 -62.46 13.01 56.68
CA VAL A 318 -63.05 14.34 56.55
C VAL A 318 -63.65 14.47 55.14
N ASN A 319 -64.98 14.51 55.06
CA ASN A 319 -65.70 14.68 53.79
C ASN A 319 -65.72 16.19 53.40
N VAL A 320 -65.89 16.52 52.11
CA VAL A 320 -66.06 17.91 51.63
C VAL A 320 -67.14 18.64 52.42
N ARG A 321 -68.20 17.93 52.81
CA ARG A 321 -69.25 18.45 53.68
C ARG A 321 -68.77 18.83 55.08
N ASP A 322 -67.81 18.09 55.65
CA ASP A 322 -67.22 18.40 56.94
C ASP A 322 -66.28 19.60 56.83
N VAL A 323 -65.55 19.74 55.73
CA VAL A 323 -64.74 20.93 55.43
C VAL A 323 -65.64 22.17 55.29
N GLU A 324 -66.74 22.08 54.55
CA GLU A 324 -67.70 23.18 54.42
C GLU A 324 -68.37 23.54 55.75
N ARG A 325 -68.71 22.53 56.57
CA ARG A 325 -69.23 22.71 57.92
C ARG A 325 -68.21 23.44 58.79
N MET A 326 -66.96 22.98 58.78
CA MET A 326 -65.86 23.61 59.51
C MET A 326 -65.64 25.06 59.05
N HIS A 327 -65.68 25.36 57.75
CA HIS A 327 -65.58 26.76 57.26
C HIS A 327 -66.75 27.63 57.74
N ARG A 328 -67.97 27.08 57.83
CA ARG A 328 -69.12 27.82 58.38
C ARG A 328 -68.95 28.06 59.87
N GLU A 329 -68.54 27.06 60.62
CA GLU A 329 -68.27 27.16 62.06
C GLU A 329 -67.13 28.15 62.33
N VAL A 330 -66.04 28.12 61.56
CA VAL A 330 -64.94 29.10 61.64
C VAL A 330 -65.46 30.52 61.39
N ARG A 331 -66.24 30.74 60.32
CA ARG A 331 -66.83 32.06 60.05
C ARG A 331 -67.77 32.55 61.16
N LEU A 332 -68.52 31.64 61.80
CA LEU A 332 -69.38 31.99 62.94
C LEU A 332 -68.53 32.40 64.14
N VAL A 333 -67.49 31.63 64.46
CA VAL A 333 -66.55 31.96 65.54
C VAL A 333 -65.84 33.29 65.28
N GLU A 334 -65.40 33.55 64.04
CA GLU A 334 -64.78 34.82 63.65
C GLU A 334 -65.75 36.00 63.86
N HIS A 335 -67.02 35.85 63.44
CA HIS A 335 -68.05 36.87 63.64
C HIS A 335 -68.34 37.11 65.13
N ASP A 336 -68.46 36.04 65.92
CA ASP A 336 -68.72 36.14 67.36
C ASP A 336 -67.52 36.77 68.08
N THR A 337 -66.29 36.45 67.66
CA THR A 337 -65.07 37.08 68.18
C THR A 337 -65.06 38.58 67.87
N ALA A 338 -65.38 38.98 66.64
CA ALA A 338 -65.47 40.39 66.27
C ALA A 338 -66.55 41.14 67.07
N ASN A 339 -67.69 40.50 67.34
CA ASN A 339 -68.74 41.08 68.18
C ASN A 339 -68.28 41.24 69.62
N LEU A 340 -67.65 40.21 70.19
CA LEU A 340 -67.09 40.27 71.55
C LEU A 340 -65.97 41.32 71.66
N GLU A 341 -65.14 41.49 70.62
CA GLU A 341 -64.14 42.55 70.55
C GLU A 341 -64.78 43.94 70.54
N ASN A 342 -65.88 44.13 69.79
CA ASN A 342 -66.64 45.38 69.79
C ASN A 342 -67.31 45.66 71.15
N GLU A 343 -67.95 44.65 71.75
CA GLU A 343 -68.55 44.77 73.09
C GLU A 343 -67.49 45.09 74.15
N LYS A 344 -66.33 44.44 74.05
CA LYS A 344 -65.17 44.74 74.90
C LYS A 344 -64.72 46.19 74.71
N ALA A 345 -64.57 46.68 73.49
CA ALA A 345 -64.18 48.08 73.22
C ALA A 345 -65.18 49.07 73.85
N VAL A 346 -66.49 48.81 73.73
CA VAL A 346 -67.53 49.63 74.38
C VAL A 346 -67.44 49.58 75.91
N LEU A 347 -67.11 48.43 76.48
CA LEU A 347 -66.89 48.32 77.93
C LEU A 347 -65.61 49.01 78.37
N GLU A 348 -64.52 48.93 77.59
CA GLU A 348 -63.27 49.65 77.84
C GLU A 348 -63.49 51.17 77.82
N ASP A 349 -64.28 51.69 76.87
CA ASP A 349 -64.67 53.11 76.83
C ASP A 349 -65.44 53.51 78.10
N LYS A 350 -66.39 52.67 78.56
CA LYS A 350 -67.12 52.92 79.82
C LYS A 350 -66.22 52.89 81.04
N VAL A 351 -65.26 51.96 81.09
CA VAL A 351 -64.26 51.91 82.17
C VAL A 351 -63.44 53.20 82.16
N TRP A 352 -63.00 53.65 80.99
CA TRP A 352 -62.25 54.89 80.86
C TRP A 352 -63.07 56.13 81.29
N GLU A 353 -64.36 56.19 80.96
CA GLU A 353 -65.27 57.25 81.42
C GLU A 353 -65.43 57.27 82.96
N VAL A 354 -65.62 56.08 83.56
CA VAL A 354 -65.76 55.93 85.02
C VAL A 354 -64.45 56.25 85.73
N ASP A 355 -63.30 55.79 85.24
CA ASP A 355 -61.99 56.10 85.79
C ASP A 355 -61.70 57.62 85.69
N ALA A 356 -62.06 58.26 84.58
CA ALA A 356 -61.96 59.71 84.45
C ALA A 356 -62.88 60.45 85.42
N ALA A 357 -64.09 59.93 85.67
CA ALA A 357 -65.02 60.49 86.65
C ALA A 357 -64.52 60.32 88.09
N LEU A 358 -63.96 59.15 88.42
CA LEU A 358 -63.31 58.88 89.71
C LEU A 358 -62.09 59.78 89.92
N GLY A 359 -61.23 59.93 88.90
CA GLY A 359 -60.09 60.85 88.92
C GLY A 359 -60.52 62.29 89.24
N ARG A 360 -61.54 62.81 88.55
CA ARG A 360 -62.11 64.14 88.85
C ARG A 360 -62.63 64.24 90.30
N LYS A 361 -63.28 63.19 90.81
CA LYS A 361 -63.79 63.18 92.19
C LYS A 361 -62.67 63.10 93.23
N LEU A 362 -61.61 62.36 92.96
CA LEU A 362 -60.40 62.33 93.79
C LEU A 362 -59.71 63.70 93.82
N GLU A 363 -59.54 64.35 92.66
CA GLU A 363 -59.00 65.72 92.59
C GLU A 363 -59.86 66.72 93.39
N GLU A 364 -61.18 66.60 93.32
CA GLU A 364 -62.11 67.42 94.11
C GLU A 364 -61.93 67.18 95.62
N LEU A 365 -61.79 65.91 96.05
CA LEU A 365 -61.53 65.54 97.44
C LEU A 365 -60.16 66.02 97.92
N ASP A 366 -59.10 65.84 97.12
CA ASP A 366 -57.75 66.33 97.43
C ASP A 366 -57.74 67.84 97.58
N ARG A 367 -58.42 68.57 96.68
CA ARG A 367 -58.58 70.03 96.80
C ARG A 367 -59.30 70.43 98.10
N ILE A 368 -60.35 69.72 98.48
CA ILE A 368 -61.06 69.96 99.76
C ILE A 368 -60.15 69.63 100.95
N ALA A 369 -59.41 68.53 100.90
CA ALA A 369 -58.46 68.14 101.94
C ALA A 369 -57.33 69.18 102.09
N GLU A 370 -56.79 69.68 100.97
CA GLU A 370 -55.83 70.78 100.94
C GLU A 370 -56.41 72.06 101.54
N GLN A 371 -57.65 72.43 101.18
CA GLN A 371 -58.36 73.58 101.77
C GLN A 371 -58.53 73.42 103.28
N CYS A 372 -58.99 72.26 103.74
CA CYS A 372 -59.09 71.95 105.17
C CYS A 372 -57.73 72.06 105.86
N ASN A 373 -56.66 71.50 105.27
CA ASN A 373 -55.31 71.58 105.82
C ASN A 373 -54.76 73.02 105.85
N GLN A 374 -55.07 73.85 104.84
CA GLN A 374 -54.71 75.26 104.81
C GLN A 374 -55.46 76.06 105.89
N GLU A 375 -56.76 75.82 106.05
CA GLU A 375 -57.56 76.42 107.11
C GLU A 375 -57.07 75.97 108.49
N LEU A 376 -56.73 74.69 108.68
CA LEU A 376 -56.15 74.18 109.92
C LEU A 376 -54.81 74.87 110.26
N LYS A 377 -53.91 75.02 109.27
CA LYS A 377 -52.66 75.80 109.42
C LYS A 377 -52.92 77.27 109.74
N ARG A 378 -53.95 77.89 109.16
CA ARG A 378 -54.37 79.26 109.52
C ARG A 378 -54.84 79.33 110.97
N TYR A 379 -55.65 78.37 111.43
CA TYR A 379 -56.07 78.28 112.82
C TYR A 379 -54.89 78.06 113.76
N GLU A 380 -53.91 77.21 113.42
CA GLU A 380 -52.67 77.03 114.19
C GLU A 380 -51.85 78.32 114.27
N LEU A 381 -51.66 79.05 113.16
CA LEU A 381 -50.96 80.34 113.16
C LEU A 381 -51.72 81.42 113.92
N MET A 382 -53.07 81.42 113.86
CA MET A 382 -53.92 82.30 114.67
C MET A 382 -53.79 81.97 116.15
N TRP A 383 -53.85 80.69 116.53
CA TRP A 383 -53.64 80.23 117.90
C TRP A 383 -52.25 80.55 118.40
N CYS A 384 -51.20 80.33 117.62
CA CYS A 384 -49.84 80.77 117.94
C CYS A 384 -49.76 82.30 118.11
N LYS A 385 -50.43 83.11 117.27
CA LYS A 385 -50.52 84.57 117.45
C LYS A 385 -51.27 84.97 118.70
N ILE A 386 -52.39 84.31 119.03
CA ILE A 386 -53.19 84.58 120.23
C ILE A 386 -52.39 84.19 121.49
N SER A 387 -51.77 83.01 121.50
CA SER A 387 -50.89 82.55 122.57
C SER A 387 -49.64 83.42 122.73
N TYR A 388 -49.01 83.90 121.66
CA TYR A 388 -47.86 84.81 121.71
C TYR A 388 -48.26 86.22 122.19
N ASN A 389 -49.45 86.72 121.83
CA ASN A 389 -49.98 87.99 122.35
C ASN A 389 -50.48 87.89 123.80
N LEU A 390 -50.94 86.72 124.25
CA LEU A 390 -51.24 86.45 125.67
C LEU A 390 -49.98 86.24 126.53
N PHE A 391 -48.82 85.92 125.93
CA PHE A 391 -47.55 85.70 126.64
C PHE A 391 -46.68 86.96 126.76
N ILE A 392 -47.00 88.04 126.03
CA ILE A 392 -46.26 89.33 126.03
C ILE A 392 -47.04 90.46 126.77
N ARG A 393 -48.21 90.16 127.34
CA ARG A 393 -48.86 90.96 128.38
C ARG A 393 -48.78 90.25 129.71
#